data_AF-A0A1M6LBX7-F1
#
_entry.id   AF-A0A1M6LBX7-F1
#
_cell.length_a   1.000
_cell.length_b   1.000
_cell.length_c   1.000
_cell.angle_alpha   90.00
_cell.angle_beta   90.00
_cell.angle_gamma   90.00
#
_symmetry.space_group_name_H-M   'P 1'
#
loop_
_entity.id
_entity.type
_entity.pdbx_description
1 polymer ?
#
loop_
_entity_poly.entity_id
_entity_poly.type
_entity_poly.pdbx_seq_one_letter_code
_entity_poly.pdbx_strand_id
1 'polypeptide(L)'
;MKTQNHRLIIFSGPSCVGKSPLAKALARFYSELHQNMKPLVLYNSRAARPGEVDGTDYHFRTREEIESLKSNNQFVVMEVRGDLQALDLGELSKTLSENDVLFEGNPFVGRVLQTHEALKEIERLSVFMSPLSADEISFLQSTKPSVSIPDFVTDVMRRKLLRRTKKQKGELALPDLENIEKRASSAFRELQDAHHSQHIIPNHNGEDSENWDAFYYPVGDARKSLLAFVALLKGQDSPYAEKWEENFIK
;
A
#
# COMPACT_ATOMS: atom_id res chain seq x y z
N MET A 1 23.23 24.29 6.27
CA MET A 1 21.98 23.75 5.70
C MET A 1 21.89 22.31 6.16
N LYS A 2 20.82 21.89 6.85
CA LYS A 2 20.64 20.47 7.17
C LYS A 2 20.48 19.76 5.83
N THR A 3 21.37 18.84 5.49
CA THR A 3 21.14 17.88 4.42
C THR A 3 19.82 17.18 4.73
N GLN A 4 18.80 17.46 3.94
CA GLN A 4 17.52 16.78 4.06
C GLN A 4 17.78 15.36 3.56
N ASN A 5 17.85 14.40 4.48
CA ASN A 5 17.90 12.99 4.08
C ASN A 5 16.50 12.65 3.56
N HIS A 6 16.39 12.42 2.26
CA HIS A 6 15.15 11.92 1.68
C HIS A 6 14.97 10.44 2.04
N ARG A 7 13.71 10.02 2.09
CA ARG A 7 13.32 8.71 2.61
C ARG A 7 12.57 7.91 1.57
N LEU A 8 12.72 6.58 1.67
CA LEU A 8 11.82 5.65 1.02
C LEU A 8 10.54 5.51 1.87
N ILE A 9 9.44 6.06 1.39
CA ILE A 9 8.12 5.97 2.00
C ILE A 9 7.41 4.77 1.41
N ILE A 10 7.11 3.79 2.25
CA ILE A 10 6.48 2.51 1.88
C ILE A 10 5.05 2.54 2.39
N PHE A 11 4.10 2.85 1.52
CA PHE A 11 2.68 2.87 1.84
C PHE A 11 1.98 1.65 1.25
N SER A 12 1.65 0.69 2.12
CA SER A 12 1.12 -0.61 1.70
C SER A 12 -0.17 -0.99 2.42
N GLY A 13 -0.82 -2.04 1.96
CA GLY A 13 -2.03 -2.59 2.58
C GLY A 13 -2.91 -3.30 1.56
N PRO A 14 -3.98 -4.01 2.00
CA PRO A 14 -4.83 -4.76 1.10
C PRO A 14 -5.47 -3.91 0.00
N SER A 15 -5.87 -4.54 -1.11
CA SER A 15 -6.55 -3.81 -2.21
C SER A 15 -7.89 -3.23 -1.72
N CYS A 16 -8.25 -2.00 -2.10
CA CYS A 16 -9.48 -1.32 -1.66
C CYS A 16 -9.54 -0.81 -0.22
N VAL A 17 -8.42 -0.76 0.51
CA VAL A 17 -8.40 -0.16 1.87
C VAL A 17 -8.35 1.38 1.88
N GLY A 18 -8.21 2.04 0.73
CA GLY A 18 -8.24 3.51 0.62
C GLY A 18 -6.89 4.19 0.35
N LYS A 19 -5.87 3.43 -0.10
CA LYS A 19 -4.52 3.97 -0.38
C LYS A 19 -4.53 5.07 -1.45
N SER A 20 -5.07 4.79 -2.63
CA SER A 20 -5.01 5.74 -3.74
C SER A 20 -5.83 7.01 -3.49
N PRO A 21 -7.03 6.95 -2.88
CA PRO A 21 -7.73 8.17 -2.45
C PRO A 21 -6.97 8.95 -1.38
N LEU A 22 -6.27 8.29 -0.46
CA LEU A 22 -5.41 8.99 0.50
C LEU A 22 -4.29 9.75 -0.22
N ALA A 23 -3.60 9.11 -1.18
CA ALA A 23 -2.56 9.77 -1.97
C ALA A 23 -3.12 10.98 -2.76
N LYS A 24 -4.31 10.84 -3.37
CA LYS A 24 -5.02 11.95 -4.03
C LYS A 24 -5.38 13.07 -3.06
N ALA A 25 -5.85 12.73 -1.86
CA ALA A 25 -6.18 13.71 -0.84
C ALA A 25 -4.92 14.45 -0.35
N LEU A 26 -3.81 13.74 -0.19
CA LEU A 26 -2.52 14.34 0.14
C LEU A 26 -2.08 15.34 -0.94
N ALA A 27 -2.15 14.95 -2.22
CA ALA A 27 -1.84 15.84 -3.35
C ALA A 27 -2.70 17.11 -3.35
N ARG A 28 -3.99 16.98 -3.02
CA ARG A 28 -4.95 18.08 -3.02
C ARG A 28 -4.79 19.03 -1.84
N PHE A 29 -4.62 18.51 -0.63
CA PHE A 29 -4.68 19.30 0.61
C PHE A 29 -3.31 19.62 1.21
N TYR A 30 -2.27 18.91 0.79
CA TYR A 30 -0.89 19.06 1.26
C TYR A 30 0.09 18.97 0.08
N SER A 31 -0.16 19.78 -0.95
CA SER A 31 0.56 19.74 -2.22
C SER A 31 2.07 19.89 -2.06
N GLU A 32 2.55 20.68 -1.10
CA GLU A 32 3.99 20.85 -0.84
C GLU A 32 4.65 19.53 -0.41
N LEU A 33 4.01 18.76 0.49
CA LEU A 33 4.51 17.45 0.88
C LEU A 33 4.47 16.47 -0.29
N HIS A 34 3.40 16.50 -1.09
CA HIS A 34 3.25 15.63 -2.24
C HIS A 34 4.27 15.93 -3.35
N GLN A 35 4.57 17.20 -3.62
CA GLN A 35 5.50 17.62 -4.67
C GLN A 35 6.95 17.20 -4.38
N ASN A 36 7.32 17.06 -3.11
CA ASN A 36 8.62 16.56 -2.68
C ASN A 36 8.77 15.03 -2.81
N MET A 37 7.71 14.32 -3.19
CA MET A 37 7.72 12.88 -3.36
C MET A 37 7.66 12.48 -4.83
N LYS A 38 8.43 11.47 -5.21
CA LYS A 38 8.36 10.81 -6.52
C LYS A 38 7.86 9.38 -6.37
N PRO A 39 6.99 8.89 -7.27
CA PRO A 39 6.58 7.49 -7.23
C PRO A 39 7.78 6.57 -7.47
N LEU A 40 7.84 5.45 -6.75
CA LEU A 40 8.77 4.37 -7.05
C LEU A 40 8.29 3.62 -8.29
N VAL A 41 9.04 3.74 -9.39
CA VAL A 41 8.77 3.01 -10.64
C VAL A 41 9.52 1.68 -10.58
N LEU A 42 8.79 0.57 -10.69
CA LEU A 42 9.36 -0.78 -10.69
C LEU A 42 9.34 -1.36 -12.10
N TYR A 43 10.17 -2.37 -12.35
CA TYR A 43 10.03 -3.21 -13.52
C TYR A 43 8.90 -4.22 -13.32
N ASN A 44 8.22 -4.61 -14.39
CA ASN A 44 7.14 -5.59 -14.34
C ASN A 44 7.10 -6.47 -15.60
N SER A 45 6.98 -7.79 -15.43
CA SER A 45 6.99 -8.76 -16.53
C SER A 45 5.65 -8.89 -17.25
N ARG A 46 4.59 -8.31 -16.69
CA ARG A 46 3.26 -8.31 -17.30
C ARG A 46 3.15 -7.23 -18.37
N ALA A 47 2.17 -7.38 -19.26
CA ALA A 47 1.79 -6.29 -20.15
C ALA A 47 1.19 -5.10 -19.37
N ALA A 48 1.43 -3.89 -19.88
CA ALA A 48 0.77 -2.68 -19.41
C ALA A 48 -0.75 -2.83 -19.51
N ARG A 49 -1.47 -2.38 -18.47
CA ARG A 49 -2.94 -2.29 -18.50
C ARG A 49 -3.36 -1.04 -19.28
N PRO A 50 -4.62 -0.98 -19.77
CA PRO A 50 -5.13 0.23 -20.39
C PRO A 50 -4.97 1.44 -19.47
N GLY A 51 -4.26 2.47 -19.96
CA GLY A 51 -3.97 3.71 -19.24
C GLY A 51 -2.63 3.73 -18.48
N GLU A 52 -1.94 2.59 -18.33
CA GLU A 52 -0.58 2.57 -17.77
C GLU A 52 0.46 2.95 -18.84
N VAL A 53 1.50 3.67 -18.42
CA VAL A 53 2.55 4.23 -19.27
C VAL A 53 3.92 3.68 -18.84
N ASP A 54 4.70 3.19 -19.81
CA ASP A 54 6.06 2.70 -19.57
C ASP A 54 6.96 3.80 -19.02
N GLY A 55 7.71 3.47 -17.97
CA GLY A 55 8.58 4.40 -17.24
C GLY A 55 7.86 5.44 -16.39
N THR A 56 6.53 5.36 -16.27
CA THR A 56 5.75 6.17 -15.33
C THR A 56 5.08 5.28 -14.27
N ASP A 57 4.35 4.26 -14.71
CA ASP A 57 3.69 3.32 -13.79
C ASP A 57 4.62 2.15 -13.44
N TYR A 58 5.24 1.57 -14.47
CA TYR A 58 6.26 0.52 -14.38
C TYR A 58 7.18 0.60 -15.60
N HIS A 59 8.36 0.01 -15.51
CA HIS A 59 9.14 -0.41 -16.68
C HIS A 59 8.68 -1.80 -17.12
N PHE A 60 7.83 -1.86 -18.14
CA PHE A 60 7.29 -3.09 -18.69
C PHE A 60 8.34 -3.78 -19.56
N ARG A 61 8.77 -4.96 -19.15
CA ARG A 61 9.79 -5.76 -19.81
C ARG A 61 9.32 -7.21 -19.93
N THR A 62 9.95 -8.02 -20.77
CA THR A 62 9.62 -9.45 -20.82
C THR A 62 10.06 -10.14 -19.53
N ARG A 63 9.53 -11.34 -19.29
CA ARG A 63 9.92 -12.13 -18.11
C ARG A 63 11.41 -12.47 -18.18
N GLU A 64 11.90 -12.85 -19.35
CA GLU A 64 13.29 -13.21 -19.61
C GLU A 64 14.24 -12.03 -19.37
N GLU A 65 13.83 -10.82 -19.80
CA GLU A 65 14.58 -9.59 -19.54
C GLU A 65 14.73 -9.35 -18.03
N ILE A 66 13.63 -9.45 -17.26
CA ILE A 66 13.68 -9.27 -15.79
C ILE A 66 14.46 -10.40 -15.11
N GLU A 67 14.38 -11.63 -15.60
CA GLU A 67 15.16 -12.75 -15.07
C GLU A 67 16.66 -12.52 -15.23
N SER A 68 17.09 -11.94 -16.36
CA SER A 68 18.51 -11.62 -16.59
C SER A 68 19.07 -10.62 -15.55
N LEU A 69 18.22 -9.75 -14.99
CA LEU A 69 18.60 -8.77 -13.97
C LEU A 69 19.04 -9.41 -12.65
N LYS A 70 18.65 -10.67 -12.36
CA LYS A 70 19.07 -11.39 -11.14
C LYS A 70 20.59 -11.50 -11.00
N SER A 71 21.30 -11.50 -12.12
CA SER A 71 22.77 -11.58 -12.15
C SER A 71 23.46 -10.24 -11.85
N ASN A 72 22.70 -9.15 -11.82
CA ASN A 72 23.20 -7.80 -11.61
C ASN A 72 22.81 -7.29 -10.21
N ASN A 73 23.81 -7.03 -9.36
CA ASN A 73 23.63 -6.54 -8.00
C ASN A 73 22.97 -5.15 -7.91
N GLN A 74 22.83 -4.43 -9.03
CA GLN A 74 22.04 -3.19 -9.10
C GLN A 74 20.52 -3.44 -8.96
N PHE A 75 20.05 -4.67 -9.22
CA PHE A 75 18.62 -4.98 -9.23
C PHE A 75 18.21 -5.90 -8.10
N VAL A 76 17.03 -5.65 -7.53
CA VAL A 76 16.35 -6.59 -6.63
C VAL A 76 15.17 -7.19 -7.37
N VAL A 77 15.29 -8.44 -7.79
CA VAL A 77 14.23 -9.17 -8.51
C VAL A 77 13.36 -9.93 -7.51
N MET A 78 12.04 -9.82 -7.67
CA MET A 78 11.06 -10.43 -6.78
C MET A 78 9.87 -10.99 -7.56
N GLU A 79 9.25 -12.05 -7.04
CA GLU A 79 8.03 -12.62 -7.61
C GLU A 79 6.80 -12.09 -6.87
N VAL A 80 5.88 -11.49 -7.60
CA VAL A 80 4.71 -10.78 -7.06
C VAL A 80 3.47 -11.27 -7.78
N ARG A 81 2.68 -12.12 -7.11
CA ARG A 81 1.40 -12.63 -7.62
C ARG A 81 1.49 -13.30 -9.01
N GLY A 82 2.62 -13.93 -9.32
CA GLY A 82 2.91 -14.63 -10.58
C GLY A 82 3.70 -13.80 -11.61
N ASP A 83 3.79 -12.48 -11.40
CA ASP A 83 4.62 -11.58 -12.20
C ASP A 83 6.03 -11.51 -11.61
N LEU A 84 7.05 -11.32 -12.45
CA LEU A 84 8.36 -10.89 -11.99
C LEU A 84 8.43 -9.37 -11.99
N GLN A 85 8.92 -8.82 -10.89
CA GLN A 85 9.19 -7.40 -10.75
C GLN A 85 10.65 -7.20 -10.37
N ALA A 86 11.20 -6.03 -10.70
CA ALA A 86 12.52 -5.65 -10.24
C ALA A 86 12.56 -4.20 -9.77
N LEU A 87 13.37 -3.95 -8.75
CA LEU A 87 13.73 -2.62 -8.30
C LEU A 87 15.13 -2.29 -8.82
N ASP A 88 15.30 -1.15 -9.48
CA ASP A 88 16.61 -0.59 -9.81
C ASP A 88 17.13 0.24 -8.63
N LEU A 89 18.19 -0.25 -7.96
CA LEU A 89 18.80 0.42 -6.82
C LEU A 89 19.53 1.71 -7.22
N GLY A 90 20.04 1.79 -8.45
CA GLY A 90 20.70 2.97 -8.99
C GLY A 90 19.72 4.10 -9.23
N GLU A 91 18.57 3.80 -9.84
CA GLU A 91 17.48 4.76 -10.04
C GLU A 91 16.88 5.23 -8.71
N LEU A 92 16.66 4.30 -7.77
CA LEU A 92 16.20 4.61 -6.43
C LEU A 92 17.15 5.58 -5.73
N SER A 93 18.45 5.26 -5.70
CA SER A 93 19.49 6.09 -5.08
C SER A 93 19.56 7.49 -5.70
N LYS A 94 19.51 7.57 -7.04
CA LYS A 94 19.48 8.84 -7.76
C LYS A 94 18.26 9.69 -7.36
N THR A 95 17.08 9.09 -7.30
CA THR A 95 15.86 9.82 -6.95
C THR A 95 15.88 10.30 -5.50
N LEU A 96 16.36 9.44 -4.57
CA LEU A 96 16.54 9.79 -3.15
C LEU A 96 17.59 10.88 -2.91
N SER A 97 18.47 11.17 -3.88
CA SER A 97 19.40 12.30 -3.74
C SER A 97 18.69 13.66 -3.80
N GLU A 98 17.48 13.72 -4.35
CA GLU A 98 16.75 14.97 -4.62
C GLU A 98 15.33 14.99 -4.04
N ASN A 99 14.68 13.84 -3.83
CA ASN A 99 13.27 13.76 -3.43
C ASN A 99 13.03 12.54 -2.52
N ASP A 100 11.97 12.61 -1.71
CA ASP A 100 11.41 11.41 -1.09
C ASP A 100 10.88 10.48 -2.20
N VAL A 101 10.94 9.16 -1.97
CA VAL A 101 10.41 8.16 -2.92
C VAL A 101 9.23 7.44 -2.29
N LEU A 102 8.08 7.46 -2.94
CA LEU A 102 6.84 6.84 -2.48
C LEU A 102 6.54 5.55 -3.24
N PHE A 103 6.54 4.43 -2.53
CA PHE A 103 5.90 3.21 -2.98
C PHE A 103 4.47 3.15 -2.44
N GLU A 104 3.47 3.19 -3.33
CA GLU A 104 2.09 2.83 -2.99
C GLU A 104 1.76 1.46 -3.60
N GLY A 105 1.48 0.44 -2.78
CA GLY A 105 1.20 -0.85 -3.37
C GLY A 105 0.81 -1.97 -2.42
N ASN A 106 1.06 -3.20 -2.89
CA ASN A 106 0.72 -4.40 -2.16
C ASN A 106 1.75 -4.67 -1.05
N PRO A 107 1.34 -5.34 0.06
CA PRO A 107 2.24 -5.61 1.17
C PRO A 107 3.44 -6.51 0.84
N PHE A 108 3.35 -7.40 -0.15
CA PHE A 108 4.46 -8.29 -0.51
C PHE A 108 5.69 -7.51 -0.99
N VAL A 109 5.49 -6.58 -1.93
CA VAL A 109 6.57 -5.68 -2.38
C VAL A 109 7.00 -4.77 -1.23
N GLY A 110 6.04 -4.25 -0.46
CA GLY A 110 6.33 -3.46 0.74
C GLY A 110 7.25 -4.19 1.72
N ARG A 111 7.08 -5.50 1.90
CA ARG A 111 7.92 -6.35 2.75
C ARG A 111 9.33 -6.44 2.20
N VAL A 112 9.49 -6.69 0.90
CA VAL A 112 10.82 -6.71 0.25
C VAL A 112 11.53 -5.36 0.44
N LEU A 113 10.82 -4.25 0.21
CA LEU A 113 11.36 -2.90 0.41
C LEU A 113 11.78 -2.62 1.87
N GLN A 114 11.17 -3.31 2.84
CA GLN A 114 11.50 -3.19 4.26
C GLN A 114 12.62 -4.14 4.71
N THR A 115 12.76 -5.33 4.11
CA THR A 115 13.63 -6.36 4.68
C THR A 115 14.85 -6.68 3.82
N HIS A 116 14.91 -6.20 2.58
CA HIS A 116 16.01 -6.56 1.69
C HIS A 116 17.33 -5.89 2.11
N GLU A 117 18.40 -6.67 2.18
CA GLU A 117 19.73 -6.25 2.68
C GLU A 117 20.28 -5.02 1.92
N ALA A 118 20.07 -4.96 0.61
CA ALA A 118 20.51 -3.84 -0.22
C ALA A 118 19.85 -2.49 0.14
N LEU A 119 18.75 -2.50 0.90
CA LEU A 119 18.00 -1.31 1.29
C LEU A 119 18.19 -0.96 2.77
N LYS A 120 19.03 -1.68 3.51
CA LYS A 120 19.14 -1.53 4.97
C LYS A 120 19.61 -0.14 5.42
N GLU A 121 20.46 0.50 4.62
CA GLU A 121 21.04 1.83 4.92
C GLU A 121 20.14 2.98 4.44
N ILE A 122 19.04 2.68 3.74
CA ILE A 122 18.11 3.70 3.25
C ILE A 122 17.14 4.07 4.38
N GLU A 123 17.10 5.36 4.72
CA GLU A 123 16.10 5.89 5.65
C GLU A 123 14.70 5.67 5.09
N ARG A 124 13.79 5.17 5.91
CA ARG A 124 12.46 4.76 5.47
C ARG A 124 11.37 5.11 6.46
N LEU A 125 10.18 5.33 5.88
CA LEU A 125 8.93 5.43 6.60
C LEU A 125 7.98 4.34 6.05
N SER A 126 7.71 3.28 6.82
CA SER A 126 6.74 2.25 6.42
C SER A 126 5.40 2.43 7.13
N VAL A 127 4.35 2.55 6.33
CA VAL A 127 2.96 2.73 6.76
C VAL A 127 2.08 1.68 6.12
N PHE A 128 1.36 0.92 6.95
CA PHE A 128 0.38 -0.05 6.51
C PHE A 128 -1.03 0.49 6.73
N MET A 129 -1.87 0.49 5.70
CA MET A 129 -3.29 0.82 5.86
C MET A 129 -4.09 -0.45 6.10
N SER A 130 -4.70 -0.54 7.28
CA SER A 130 -5.47 -1.70 7.73
C SER A 130 -6.98 -1.49 7.56
N PRO A 131 -7.75 -2.51 7.14
CA PRO A 131 -9.21 -2.40 7.09
C PRO A 131 -9.89 -2.39 8.47
N LEU A 132 -9.16 -2.74 9.55
CA LEU A 132 -9.63 -2.81 10.94
C LEU A 132 -8.54 -2.27 11.89
N SER A 133 -8.94 -1.73 13.02
CA SER A 133 -8.05 -1.35 14.13
C SER A 133 -7.66 -2.55 14.99
N ALA A 134 -6.59 -2.40 15.78
CA ALA A 134 -6.22 -3.40 16.79
C ALA A 134 -7.32 -3.61 17.83
N ASP A 135 -8.02 -2.53 18.22
CA ASP A 135 -9.15 -2.61 19.16
C ASP A 135 -10.28 -3.47 18.59
N GLU A 136 -10.69 -3.25 17.34
CA GLU A 136 -11.73 -4.03 16.69
C GLU A 136 -11.36 -5.50 16.54
N ILE A 137 -10.12 -5.79 16.15
CA ILE A 137 -9.64 -7.18 16.05
C ILE A 137 -9.66 -7.86 17.41
N SER A 138 -9.18 -7.18 18.45
CA SER A 138 -9.19 -7.69 19.84
C SER A 138 -10.62 -7.91 20.34
N PHE A 139 -11.53 -6.98 20.05
CA PHE A 139 -12.95 -7.10 20.37
C PHE A 139 -13.56 -8.33 19.70
N LEU A 140 -13.38 -8.49 18.39
CA LEU A 140 -13.90 -9.62 17.62
C LEU A 140 -13.36 -10.98 18.10
N GLN A 141 -12.09 -11.03 18.51
CA GLN A 141 -11.49 -12.22 19.12
C GLN A 141 -12.09 -12.55 20.50
N SER A 142 -12.56 -11.54 21.23
CA SER A 142 -13.11 -11.69 22.59
C SER A 142 -14.59 -12.10 22.65
N THR A 143 -15.32 -11.99 21.54
CA THR A 143 -16.77 -12.28 21.52
C THR A 143 -17.08 -13.75 21.80
N LYS A 144 -18.32 -14.02 22.25
CA LYS A 144 -18.84 -15.39 22.42
C LYS A 144 -20.17 -15.54 21.67
N PRO A 145 -20.25 -16.36 20.60
CA PRO A 145 -19.15 -17.15 20.02
C PRO A 145 -18.05 -16.27 19.41
N SER A 146 -16.82 -16.79 19.35
CA SER A 146 -15.67 -16.09 18.77
C SER A 146 -15.83 -15.92 17.27
N VAL A 147 -15.57 -14.72 16.76
CA VAL A 147 -15.58 -14.46 15.31
C VAL A 147 -14.28 -14.96 14.69
N SER A 148 -14.37 -15.68 13.58
CA SER A 148 -13.21 -16.01 12.75
C SER A 148 -12.66 -14.74 12.10
N ILE A 149 -11.51 -14.25 12.57
CA ILE A 149 -10.85 -13.05 12.01
C ILE A 149 -10.50 -13.23 10.53
N PRO A 150 -9.98 -14.38 10.06
CA PRO A 150 -9.75 -14.61 8.63
C PRO A 150 -11.01 -14.40 7.78
N ASP A 151 -12.13 -15.00 8.21
CA ASP A 151 -13.39 -14.91 7.45
C ASP A 151 -13.98 -13.49 7.53
N PHE A 152 -13.91 -12.86 8.69
CA PHE A 152 -14.42 -11.50 8.87
C PHE A 152 -13.64 -10.47 8.02
N VAL A 153 -12.31 -10.54 8.02
CA VAL A 153 -11.47 -9.69 7.15
C VAL A 153 -11.80 -9.96 5.69
N THR A 154 -11.94 -11.23 5.30
CA THR A 154 -12.33 -11.60 3.93
C THR A 154 -13.67 -10.97 3.54
N ASP A 155 -14.68 -11.03 4.41
CA ASP A 155 -15.99 -10.43 4.17
C ASP A 155 -15.95 -8.90 4.06
N VAL A 156 -15.22 -8.23 4.96
CA VAL A 156 -15.02 -6.77 4.91
C VAL A 156 -14.39 -6.36 3.58
N MET A 157 -13.36 -7.08 3.16
CA MET A 157 -12.62 -6.78 1.94
C MET A 157 -13.42 -7.12 0.69
N ARG A 158 -14.17 -8.24 0.68
CA ARG A 158 -15.10 -8.60 -0.40
C ARG A 158 -16.12 -7.49 -0.64
N ARG A 159 -16.73 -6.96 0.43
CA ARG A 159 -17.70 -5.86 0.33
C ARG A 159 -17.09 -4.58 -0.24
N LYS A 160 -15.85 -4.23 0.13
CA LYS A 160 -15.13 -3.07 -0.44
C LYS A 160 -14.82 -3.29 -1.93
N LEU A 161 -14.29 -4.47 -2.28
CA LEU A 161 -13.94 -4.85 -3.65
C LEU A 161 -15.15 -4.88 -4.58
N LEU A 162 -16.28 -5.44 -4.14
CA LEU A 162 -17.54 -5.45 -4.89
C LEU A 162 -18.02 -4.03 -5.19
N ARG A 163 -18.08 -3.16 -4.16
CA ARG A 163 -18.54 -1.77 -4.33
C ARG A 163 -17.66 -0.98 -5.29
N ARG A 164 -16.33 -1.03 -5.11
CA ARG A 164 -15.37 -0.37 -6.01
C ARG A 164 -15.51 -0.85 -7.45
N THR A 165 -15.56 -2.16 -7.65
CA THR A 165 -15.59 -2.74 -9.01
C THR A 165 -16.92 -2.44 -9.69
N LYS A 166 -18.05 -2.50 -8.96
CA LYS A 166 -19.37 -2.11 -9.47
C LYS A 166 -19.40 -0.63 -9.85
N LYS A 167 -18.80 0.26 -9.05
CA LYS A 167 -18.68 1.69 -9.37
C LYS A 167 -17.86 1.95 -10.64
N GLN A 168 -16.86 1.11 -10.92
CA GLN A 168 -15.97 1.25 -12.09
C GLN A 168 -16.56 0.64 -13.37
N LYS A 169 -17.28 -0.48 -13.27
CA LYS A 169 -17.70 -1.28 -14.43
C LYS A 169 -19.22 -1.37 -14.64
N GLY A 170 -20.03 -0.96 -13.66
CA GLY A 170 -21.46 -1.22 -13.65
C GLY A 170 -21.74 -2.68 -13.29
N GLU A 171 -22.33 -3.44 -14.20
CA GLU A 171 -22.60 -4.87 -13.99
C GLU A 171 -21.31 -5.69 -13.95
N LEU A 172 -21.26 -6.68 -13.06
CA LEU A 172 -20.06 -7.49 -12.83
C LEU A 172 -20.20 -8.84 -13.55
N ALA A 173 -19.21 -9.18 -14.37
CA ALA A 173 -19.13 -10.49 -15.00
C ALA A 173 -18.48 -11.52 -14.06
N LEU A 174 -18.62 -12.80 -14.37
CA LEU A 174 -18.01 -13.88 -13.58
C LEU A 174 -16.50 -13.69 -13.33
N PRO A 175 -15.66 -13.29 -14.33
CA PRO A 175 -14.24 -13.04 -14.08
C PRO A 175 -13.97 -11.91 -13.09
N ASP A 176 -14.87 -10.93 -12.99
CA ASP A 176 -14.76 -9.87 -11.98
C ASP A 176 -15.00 -10.43 -10.58
N LEU A 177 -16.02 -11.27 -10.42
CA LEU A 177 -16.33 -11.93 -9.14
C LEU A 177 -15.20 -12.85 -8.69
N GLU A 178 -14.64 -13.65 -9.60
CA GLU A 178 -13.48 -14.50 -9.32
C GLU A 178 -12.26 -13.68 -8.89
N ASN A 179 -12.01 -12.53 -9.53
CA ASN A 179 -10.93 -11.64 -9.16
C ASN A 179 -11.15 -11.02 -7.77
N ILE A 180 -12.39 -10.65 -7.45
CA ILE A 180 -12.77 -10.12 -6.14
C ILE A 180 -12.55 -11.17 -5.06
N GLU A 181 -13.04 -12.41 -5.24
CA GLU A 181 -12.83 -13.49 -4.27
C GLU A 181 -11.35 -13.78 -4.05
N LYS A 182 -10.56 -13.87 -5.13
CA LYS A 182 -9.11 -14.09 -5.01
C LYS A 182 -8.42 -13.02 -4.14
N ARG A 183 -8.79 -11.74 -4.32
CA ARG A 183 -8.21 -10.61 -3.56
C ARG A 183 -8.75 -10.51 -2.14
N ALA A 184 -10.03 -10.81 -1.94
CA ALA A 184 -10.65 -10.79 -0.62
C ALA A 184 -10.01 -11.86 0.27
N SER A 185 -9.89 -13.09 -0.24
CA SER A 185 -9.32 -14.22 0.50
C SER A 185 -7.82 -14.09 0.76
N SER A 186 -7.09 -13.27 -0.01
CA SER A 186 -5.68 -12.97 0.28
C SER A 186 -5.49 -11.89 1.35
N ALA A 187 -6.54 -11.13 1.68
CA ALA A 187 -6.40 -9.94 2.51
C ALA A 187 -6.03 -10.24 3.96
N PHE A 188 -6.47 -11.37 4.53
CA PHE A 188 -6.05 -11.78 5.87
C PHE A 188 -4.55 -12.06 5.94
N ARG A 189 -4.00 -12.77 4.94
CA ARG A 189 -2.55 -13.00 4.85
C ARG A 189 -1.79 -11.69 4.68
N GLU A 190 -2.31 -10.78 3.86
CA GLU A 190 -1.75 -9.43 3.70
C GLU A 190 -1.79 -8.63 5.01
N LEU A 191 -2.81 -8.84 5.85
CA LEU A 191 -2.93 -8.21 7.17
C LEU A 191 -1.94 -8.77 8.19
N GLN A 192 -1.58 -10.05 8.08
CA GLN A 192 -0.53 -10.65 8.92
C GLN A 192 0.81 -9.93 8.75
N ASP A 193 1.10 -9.36 7.58
CA ASP A 193 2.32 -8.59 7.32
C ASP A 193 2.31 -7.17 7.93
N ALA A 194 1.19 -6.71 8.50
CA ALA A 194 1.05 -5.33 8.99
C ALA A 194 2.06 -4.96 10.10
N HIS A 195 2.38 -5.92 10.97
CA HIS A 195 3.32 -5.74 12.10
C HIS A 195 4.76 -5.43 11.65
N HIS A 196 5.12 -5.69 10.39
CA HIS A 196 6.41 -5.29 9.84
C HIS A 196 6.53 -3.78 9.62
N SER A 197 5.40 -3.08 9.48
CA SER A 197 5.40 -1.63 9.22
C SER A 197 5.59 -0.84 10.52
N GLN A 198 6.30 0.29 10.43
CA GLN A 198 6.54 1.17 11.58
C GLN A 198 5.24 1.76 12.14
N HIS A 199 4.24 1.95 11.27
CA HIS A 199 2.94 2.51 11.61
C HIS A 199 1.82 1.79 10.87
N ILE A 200 0.69 1.61 11.55
CA ILE A 200 -0.54 1.08 10.98
C ILE A 200 -1.60 2.19 11.04
N ILE A 201 -2.28 2.47 9.93
CA ILE A 201 -3.42 3.40 9.88
C ILE A 201 -4.70 2.59 9.64
N PRO A 202 -5.56 2.41 10.66
CA PRO A 202 -6.88 1.81 10.45
C PRO A 202 -7.76 2.71 9.57
N ASN A 203 -8.42 2.12 8.59
CA ASN A 203 -9.32 2.85 7.71
C ASN A 203 -10.49 1.99 7.20
N HIS A 204 -11.69 2.31 7.69
CA HIS A 204 -12.94 1.70 7.22
C HIS A 204 -13.38 2.21 5.86
N ASN A 205 -12.90 3.36 5.40
CA ASN A 205 -13.27 3.90 4.10
C ASN A 205 -12.50 3.20 2.99
N GLY A 206 -13.21 2.41 2.17
CA GLY A 206 -12.62 1.84 0.97
C GLY A 206 -12.32 2.89 -0.10
N GLU A 207 -11.74 2.44 -1.21
CA GLU A 207 -11.46 3.29 -2.37
C GLU A 207 -12.73 3.92 -2.98
N ASP A 208 -13.88 3.31 -2.74
CA ASP A 208 -15.19 3.70 -3.23
C ASP A 208 -15.89 4.77 -2.37
N SER A 209 -15.40 5.03 -1.16
CA SER A 209 -16.08 5.85 -0.16
C SER A 209 -16.18 7.32 -0.55
N GLU A 210 -17.38 7.89 -0.43
CA GLU A 210 -17.66 9.32 -0.63
C GLU A 210 -16.99 10.20 0.43
N ASN A 211 -16.56 9.62 1.56
CA ASN A 211 -15.87 10.36 2.62
C ASN A 211 -14.52 10.94 2.18
N TRP A 212 -13.99 10.52 1.03
CA TRP A 212 -12.75 11.07 0.46
C TRP A 212 -12.95 12.39 -0.28
N ASP A 213 -14.01 12.51 -1.08
CA ASP A 213 -14.10 13.55 -2.11
C ASP A 213 -15.51 14.12 -2.35
N ALA A 214 -16.57 13.60 -1.74
CA ALA A 214 -17.92 14.12 -1.91
C ALA A 214 -18.15 15.49 -1.23
N PHE A 215 -17.25 15.89 -0.32
CA PHE A 215 -17.31 17.14 0.41
C PHE A 215 -16.07 18.02 0.14
N TYR A 216 -16.07 19.24 0.67
CA TYR A 216 -14.93 20.17 0.57
C TYR A 216 -13.63 19.59 1.16
N TYR A 217 -13.75 18.76 2.19
CA TYR A 217 -12.65 18.06 2.85
C TYR A 217 -13.05 16.61 3.17
N PRO A 218 -12.09 15.68 3.30
CA PRO A 218 -12.38 14.34 3.77
C PRO A 218 -13.00 14.38 5.16
N VAL A 219 -13.86 13.41 5.46
CA VAL A 219 -14.55 13.27 6.75
C VAL A 219 -14.37 11.86 7.33
N GLY A 220 -14.70 11.68 8.61
CA GLY A 220 -14.57 10.38 9.29
C GLY A 220 -13.16 9.79 9.19
N ASP A 221 -13.05 8.48 8.94
CA ASP A 221 -11.76 7.79 8.88
C ASP A 221 -10.89 8.22 7.69
N ALA A 222 -11.48 8.72 6.59
CA ALA A 222 -10.71 9.27 5.47
C ALA A 222 -9.90 10.49 5.94
N ARG A 223 -10.52 11.37 6.76
CA ARG A 223 -9.84 12.50 7.39
C ARG A 223 -8.78 12.06 8.38
N LYS A 224 -9.11 11.12 9.28
CA LYS A 224 -8.16 10.61 10.28
C LYS A 224 -6.93 10.00 9.60
N SER A 225 -7.13 9.21 8.55
CA SER A 225 -6.07 8.58 7.78
C SER A 225 -5.17 9.62 7.10
N LEU A 226 -5.76 10.65 6.48
CA LEU A 226 -4.99 11.74 5.89
C LEU A 226 -4.15 12.47 6.95
N LEU A 227 -4.76 12.83 8.08
CA LEU A 227 -4.05 13.52 9.17
C LEU A 227 -2.93 12.66 9.76
N ALA A 228 -3.15 11.35 9.92
CA ALA A 228 -2.14 10.42 10.36
C ALA A 228 -0.96 10.38 9.40
N PHE A 229 -1.23 10.18 8.11
CA PHE A 229 -0.17 10.09 7.11
C PHE A 229 0.63 11.39 7.02
N VAL A 230 -0.02 12.55 7.08
CA VAL A 230 0.66 13.86 7.12
C VAL A 230 1.55 14.02 8.36
N ALA A 231 1.08 13.63 9.54
CA ALA A 231 1.87 13.70 10.76
C ALA A 231 3.13 12.83 10.63
N LEU A 232 2.98 11.58 10.17
CA LEU A 232 4.08 10.65 9.97
C LEU A 232 5.09 11.15 8.92
N LEU A 233 4.61 11.72 7.80
CA LEU A 233 5.47 12.35 6.80
C LEU A 233 6.28 13.51 7.39
N LYS A 234 5.73 14.24 8.36
CA LYS A 234 6.43 15.31 9.08
C LYS A 234 7.33 14.81 10.23
N GLY A 235 7.42 13.49 10.44
CA GLY A 235 8.17 12.89 11.55
C GLY A 235 7.50 13.09 12.91
N GLN A 236 6.18 13.24 12.94
CA GLN A 236 5.37 13.42 14.15
C GLN A 236 4.55 12.16 14.43
N ASP A 237 4.30 11.88 15.71
CA ASP A 237 3.34 10.86 16.11
C ASP A 237 1.91 11.27 15.76
N SER A 238 1.04 10.27 15.57
CA SER A 238 -0.38 10.48 15.31
C SER A 238 -1.23 9.62 16.25
N PRO A 239 -2.29 10.17 16.87
CA PRO A 239 -3.24 9.38 17.66
C PRO A 239 -4.11 8.45 16.79
N TYR A 240 -4.03 8.58 15.46
CA TYR A 240 -4.74 7.73 14.49
C TYR A 240 -3.83 6.71 13.82
N ALA A 241 -2.57 6.60 14.28
CA ALA A 241 -1.64 5.57 13.85
C ALA A 241 -1.35 4.62 15.02
N GLU A 242 -1.39 3.34 14.74
CA GLU A 242 -1.15 2.24 15.67
C GLU A 242 0.23 1.63 15.42
N LYS A 243 0.70 0.85 16.40
CA LYS A 243 1.83 -0.07 16.27
C LYS A 243 1.36 -1.43 16.73
N TRP A 244 1.61 -2.45 15.91
CA TRP A 244 1.15 -3.81 16.19
C TRP A 244 2.36 -4.67 16.53
N GLU A 245 2.25 -5.44 17.61
CA GLU A 245 3.28 -6.39 18.02
C GLU A 245 3.39 -7.54 17.02
N GLU A 246 4.57 -8.16 16.99
CA GLU A 246 4.79 -9.40 16.24
C GLU A 246 3.80 -10.48 16.73
N ASN A 247 3.12 -11.14 15.79
CA ASN A 247 2.07 -12.14 16.07
C ASN A 247 0.76 -11.58 16.67
N PHE A 248 0.47 -10.28 16.53
CA PHE A 248 -0.86 -9.74 16.87
C PHE A 248 -1.97 -10.39 16.04
N ILE A 249 -1.73 -10.60 14.73
CA ILE A 249 -2.62 -11.35 13.84
C ILE A 249 -2.08 -12.77 13.69
N LYS A 250 -2.77 -13.75 14.28
CA LYS A 250 -2.44 -15.19 14.20
C LYS A 250 -3.34 -15.89 13.21
#